data_AF-A0A5M6IQ29-F1
#
_entry.id   AF-A0A5M6IQ29-F1
#
_cell.length_a   1.000
_cell.length_b   1.000
_cell.length_c   1.000
_cell.angle_alpha   90.00
_cell.angle_beta   90.00
_cell.angle_gamma   90.00
#
_symmetry.space_group_name_H-M   'P 1'
#
loop_
_entity.id
_entity.type
_entity.pdbx_description
1 polymer ?
#
loop_
_entity_poly.entity_id
_entity_poly.type
_entity_poly.pdbx_seq_one_letter_code
_entity_poly.pdbx_strand_id
1 'polypeptide(L)'
;MRRHSRYEGPIDAAYVEYRLRHAGKTLMALPDTGHSPKLRLRSLEVIKGVEELVEAERSVPRFEPTAHDIAMMDEVFPDWLHFIPQSNLPIRRVIALRSLVSPVTDRHLWPWRRIGETMGTSHESARLWHARGVDMIIGGLARARRESQLPMAA
;
A
#
# COMPACT_ATOMS: atom_id res chain seq x y z
N MET A 1 -4.33 -16.87 -4.44
CA MET A 1 -3.45 -15.97 -5.23
C MET A 1 -4.03 -15.86 -6.65
N ARG A 2 -4.00 -14.66 -7.25
CA ARG A 2 -4.58 -14.25 -8.57
C ARG A 2 -5.96 -13.58 -8.53
N ARG A 3 -6.01 -12.25 -8.31
CA ARG A 3 -7.18 -11.40 -8.68
C ARG A 3 -6.81 -10.08 -9.38
N HIS A 4 -5.56 -9.85 -9.77
CA HIS A 4 -5.18 -8.74 -10.66
C HIS A 4 -5.80 -8.80 -12.06
N SER A 5 -6.47 -9.91 -12.38
CA SER A 5 -6.95 -10.32 -13.69
C SER A 5 -7.95 -9.37 -14.36
N ARG A 6 -8.50 -8.35 -13.68
CA ARG A 6 -9.55 -7.49 -14.25
C ARG A 6 -9.06 -6.14 -14.79
N TYR A 7 -7.86 -5.69 -14.46
CA TYR A 7 -7.33 -4.44 -15.02
C TYR A 7 -6.61 -4.72 -16.34
N GLU A 8 -7.17 -4.22 -17.43
CA GLU A 8 -6.64 -4.47 -18.78
C GLU A 8 -5.59 -3.44 -19.22
N GLY A 9 -5.53 -2.28 -18.56
CA GLY A 9 -4.59 -1.20 -18.90
C GLY A 9 -3.11 -1.48 -18.58
N PRO A 10 -2.23 -0.50 -18.84
CA PRO A 10 -0.80 -0.61 -18.56
C PRO A 10 -0.54 -0.65 -17.05
N ILE A 11 0.27 -1.61 -16.60
CA ILE A 11 0.77 -1.64 -15.22
C ILE A 11 1.96 -0.68 -15.17
N ASP A 12 1.69 0.59 -14.88
CA ASP A 12 2.69 1.65 -14.77
C ASP A 12 2.70 2.27 -13.35
N ALA A 13 3.58 3.24 -13.14
CA ALA A 13 3.71 3.92 -11.85
C ALA A 13 2.42 4.63 -11.44
N ALA A 14 1.70 5.26 -12.37
CA ALA A 14 0.47 5.98 -12.08
C ALA A 14 -0.62 5.01 -11.58
N TYR A 15 -0.77 3.85 -12.22
CA TYR A 15 -1.68 2.80 -11.78
C TYR A 15 -1.32 2.27 -10.39
N VAL A 16 -0.03 1.97 -10.17
CA VAL A 16 0.44 1.43 -8.88
C VAL A 16 0.24 2.43 -7.75
N GLU A 17 0.61 3.69 -7.97
CA GLU A 17 0.43 4.75 -6.98
C GLU A 17 -1.06 5.03 -6.69
N TYR A 18 -1.91 5.02 -7.72
CA TYR A 18 -3.36 5.13 -7.55
C TYR A 18 -3.91 4.01 -6.66
N ARG A 19 -3.54 2.76 -6.94
CA ARG A 19 -3.99 1.58 -6.17
C ARG A 19 -3.46 1.60 -4.74
N LEU A 20 -2.21 2.01 -4.52
CA LEU A 20 -1.64 2.20 -3.17
C LEU A 20 -2.39 3.29 -2.39
N ARG A 21 -2.66 4.43 -3.01
CA ARG A 21 -3.44 5.52 -2.40
C ARG A 21 -4.85 5.08 -2.03
N HIS A 22 -5.53 4.40 -2.95
CA HIS A 22 -6.86 3.90 -2.71
C HIS A 22 -6.91 2.86 -1.58
N ALA A 23 -5.96 1.92 -1.57
CA ALA A 23 -5.83 0.92 -0.51
C ALA A 23 -5.58 1.58 0.86
N GLY A 24 -4.67 2.56 0.94
CA GLY A 24 -4.41 3.26 2.19
C GLY A 24 -5.58 4.12 2.65
N LYS A 25 -6.28 4.80 1.75
CA LYS A 25 -7.52 5.53 2.08
C LYS A 25 -8.60 4.60 2.64
N THR A 26 -8.78 3.44 2.00
CA THR A 26 -9.72 2.40 2.43
C THR A 26 -9.37 1.91 3.83
N LEU A 27 -8.09 1.59 4.07
CA LEU A 27 -7.62 1.17 5.38
C LEU A 27 -7.94 2.19 6.48
N MET A 28 -7.73 3.47 6.20
CA MET A 28 -7.94 4.55 7.15
C MET A 28 -9.42 4.80 7.49
N ALA A 29 -10.32 4.36 6.62
CA ALA A 29 -11.76 4.51 6.82
C ALA A 29 -12.43 3.30 7.49
N LEU A 30 -11.70 2.20 7.67
CA LEU A 30 -12.25 1.02 8.33
C LEU A 30 -12.42 1.27 9.84
N PRO A 31 -13.48 0.72 10.45
CA PRO A 31 -13.70 0.84 11.89
C PRO A 31 -12.59 0.17 12.70
N ASP A 32 -12.34 0.71 13.90
CA ASP A 32 -11.29 0.23 14.80
C ASP A 32 -11.61 -1.13 15.44
N THR A 33 -12.87 -1.57 15.39
CA THR A 33 -13.36 -2.84 15.95
C THR A 33 -13.79 -3.82 14.85
N GLY A 34 -13.51 -5.12 15.05
CA GLY A 34 -13.88 -6.21 14.13
C GLY A 34 -12.68 -7.04 13.62
N HIS A 35 -12.95 -8.03 12.76
CA HIS A 35 -11.91 -8.79 12.03
C HIS A 35 -11.31 -7.92 10.90
N SER A 36 -10.67 -6.82 11.28
CA SER A 36 -10.23 -5.84 10.30
C SER A 36 -8.88 -6.21 9.68
N PRO A 37 -8.63 -5.84 8.42
CA PRO A 37 -7.31 -5.88 7.77
C PRO A 37 -6.18 -5.23 8.58
N LYS A 38 -6.51 -4.37 9.55
CA LYS A 38 -5.60 -3.80 10.55
C LYS A 38 -4.86 -4.86 11.36
N LEU A 39 -5.49 -6.00 11.68
CA LEU A 39 -4.80 -7.13 12.36
C LEU A 39 -3.74 -7.77 11.44
N ARG A 40 -3.99 -7.83 10.13
CA ARG A 40 -3.04 -8.33 9.13
C ARG A 40 -1.93 -7.33 8.81
N LEU A 41 -2.17 -6.04 9.04
CA LEU A 41 -1.20 -4.97 8.82
C LEU A 41 -0.33 -4.72 10.06
N ARG A 42 -0.87 -4.88 11.27
CA ARG A 42 -0.09 -4.84 12.53
C ARG A 42 0.95 -5.96 12.62
N SER A 43 0.73 -7.08 11.93
CA SER A 43 1.74 -8.14 11.78
C SER A 43 2.83 -7.80 10.78
N LEU A 44 2.66 -6.78 9.93
CA LEU A 44 3.75 -6.21 9.17
C LEU A 44 4.59 -5.35 10.14
N GLU A 45 5.79 -5.81 10.48
CA GLU A 45 6.79 -5.09 11.31
C GLU A 45 7.07 -3.64 10.86
N VAL A 46 6.62 -3.33 9.66
CA VAL A 46 6.67 -2.07 8.94
C VAL A 46 5.80 -0.96 9.59
N ILE A 47 4.76 -1.31 10.35
CA ILE A 47 3.75 -0.36 10.88
C ILE A 47 3.86 -0.12 12.41
N LYS A 48 4.72 -0.84 13.13
CA LYS A 48 4.96 -0.58 14.57
C LYS A 48 5.54 0.83 14.76
N GLY A 49 4.83 1.69 15.51
CA GLY A 49 5.21 3.10 15.77
C GLY A 49 4.42 4.16 14.99
N VAL A 50 3.54 3.76 14.07
CA VAL A 50 2.73 4.65 13.22
C VAL A 50 1.36 4.97 13.84
N GLU A 51 1.02 4.31 14.95
CA GLU A 51 -0.36 4.18 15.43
C GLU A 51 -0.96 5.49 15.97
N GLU A 52 -0.20 6.28 16.74
CA GLU A 52 -0.69 7.53 17.36
C GLU A 52 -1.17 8.57 16.33
N LEU A 53 -0.50 8.64 15.19
CA LEU A 53 -0.84 9.57 14.11
C LEU A 53 -2.08 9.17 13.34
N VAL A 54 -2.19 7.86 13.11
CA VAL A 54 -3.33 7.26 12.45
C VAL A 54 -4.57 7.44 13.33
N GLU A 55 -4.42 7.37 14.65
CA GLU A 55 -5.50 7.53 15.61
C GLU A 55 -6.10 8.96 15.66
N ALA A 56 -5.28 10.01 15.52
CA ALA A 56 -5.75 11.40 15.49
C ALA A 56 -6.68 11.71 14.29
N GLU A 57 -6.46 11.07 13.13
CA GLU A 57 -7.24 11.28 11.90
C GLU A 57 -8.53 10.43 11.83
N ARG A 58 -8.71 9.46 12.73
CA ARG A 58 -9.85 8.51 12.72
C ARG A 58 -11.17 9.08 13.22
N SER A 59 -11.17 10.28 13.78
CA SER A 59 -12.33 10.88 14.43
C SER A 59 -13.41 11.40 13.46
N VAL A 60 -13.21 11.31 12.14
CA VAL A 60 -14.17 11.82 11.15
C VAL A 60 -14.32 10.86 9.96
N PRO A 61 -15.33 9.97 9.94
CA PRO A 61 -15.63 9.19 8.74
C PRO A 61 -16.32 10.08 7.70
N ARG A 62 -15.70 10.26 6.52
CA ARG A 62 -16.37 10.80 5.31
C ARG A 62 -16.34 9.86 4.10
N PHE A 63 -15.55 8.79 4.19
CA PHE A 63 -15.46 7.73 3.19
C PHE A 63 -16.01 6.45 3.81
N GLU A 64 -17.08 5.89 3.27
CA GLU A 64 -17.58 4.57 3.66
C GLU A 64 -17.08 3.54 2.64
N PRO A 65 -16.10 2.70 2.99
CA PRO A 65 -15.52 1.76 2.04
C PRO A 65 -16.52 0.66 1.69
N THR A 66 -16.69 0.42 0.40
CA THR A 66 -17.50 -0.70 -0.11
C THR A 66 -16.75 -2.03 0.01
N ALA A 67 -17.46 -3.15 -0.14
CA ALA A 67 -16.83 -4.47 -0.23
C ALA A 67 -15.81 -4.57 -1.38
N HIS A 68 -16.02 -3.83 -2.47
CA HIS A 68 -15.09 -3.77 -3.58
C HIS A 68 -13.79 -3.05 -3.20
N ASP A 69 -13.89 -1.93 -2.48
CA ASP A 69 -12.72 -1.17 -2.00
C ASP A 69 -11.87 -2.02 -1.05
N ILE A 70 -12.53 -2.74 -0.13
CA ILE A 70 -11.87 -3.67 0.80
C ILE A 70 -11.17 -4.79 0.03
N ALA A 71 -11.80 -5.38 -0.98
CA ALA A 71 -11.18 -6.41 -1.80
C ALA A 71 -9.95 -5.88 -2.56
N MET A 72 -10.03 -4.68 -3.14
CA MET A 72 -8.90 -4.04 -3.82
C MET A 72 -7.75 -3.73 -2.86
N MET A 73 -8.05 -3.35 -1.62
CA MET A 73 -7.06 -3.13 -0.57
C MET A 73 -6.38 -4.43 -0.13
N ASP A 74 -7.16 -5.50 0.06
CA ASP A 74 -6.67 -6.84 0.42
C ASP A 74 -5.82 -7.47 -0.70
N GLU A 75 -5.92 -7.00 -1.94
CA GLU A 75 -4.97 -7.34 -3.02
C GLU A 75 -3.66 -6.56 -2.91
N VAL A 76 -3.68 -5.32 -2.43
CA VAL A 76 -2.50 -4.43 -2.45
C VAL A 76 -1.56 -4.73 -1.30
N PHE A 77 -2.03 -4.64 -0.05
CA PHE A 77 -1.11 -4.73 1.10
C PHE A 77 -0.49 -6.11 1.30
N PRO A 78 -1.24 -7.22 1.24
CA PRO A 78 -0.67 -8.55 1.26
C PRO A 78 0.14 -8.81 -0.02
N ASP A 79 -0.44 -8.77 -1.21
CA ASP A 79 0.25 -9.32 -2.38
C ASP A 79 1.36 -8.40 -2.93
N TRP A 80 1.20 -7.08 -2.92
CA TRP A 80 2.16 -6.20 -3.62
C TRP A 80 3.41 -5.95 -2.79
N LEU A 81 3.26 -5.83 -1.46
CA LEU A 81 4.40 -5.65 -0.57
C LEU A 81 5.32 -6.89 -0.51
N HIS A 82 4.87 -8.03 -1.03
CA HIS A 82 5.70 -9.25 -1.17
C HIS A 82 6.66 -9.18 -2.37
N PHE A 83 6.38 -8.34 -3.38
CA PHE A 83 7.32 -8.14 -4.49
C PHE A 83 8.58 -7.39 -4.08
N ILE A 84 8.55 -6.71 -2.93
CA ILE A 84 9.71 -6.04 -2.35
C ILE A 84 10.39 -7.04 -1.40
N PRO A 85 11.67 -7.41 -1.64
CA PRO A 85 12.39 -8.38 -0.82
C PRO A 85 12.36 -8.04 0.67
N GLN A 86 12.30 -9.06 1.54
CA GLN A 86 12.31 -8.89 3.00
C GLN A 86 13.58 -8.17 3.50
N SER A 87 14.70 -8.34 2.80
CA SER A 87 15.96 -7.62 3.08
C SER A 87 15.86 -6.10 2.85
N ASN A 88 14.88 -5.64 2.07
CA ASN A 88 14.67 -4.22 1.75
C ASN A 88 13.62 -3.58 2.66
N LEU A 89 13.76 -3.74 3.98
CA LEU A 89 12.86 -3.17 4.98
C LEU A 89 12.61 -1.67 4.82
N PRO A 90 13.61 -0.80 4.50
CA PRO A 90 13.36 0.62 4.28
C PRO A 90 12.38 0.89 3.14
N ILE A 91 12.50 0.19 2.01
CA ILE A 91 11.62 0.37 0.84
C ILE A 91 10.19 -0.05 1.20
N ARG A 92 10.02 -1.19 1.88
CA ARG A 92 8.69 -1.67 2.33
C ARG A 92 8.03 -0.65 3.26
N ARG A 93 8.80 -0.06 4.18
CA ARG A 93 8.35 1.02 5.08
C ARG A 93 7.92 2.26 4.33
N VAL A 94 8.73 2.76 3.41
CA VAL A 94 8.37 3.94 2.62
C VAL A 94 7.07 3.71 1.84
N ILE A 95 6.93 2.57 1.14
CA ILE A 95 5.72 2.26 0.37
C ILE A 95 4.49 2.19 1.28
N ALA A 96 4.58 1.47 2.39
CA ALA A 96 3.48 1.34 3.34
C ALA A 96 3.08 2.70 3.92
N LEU A 97 4.02 3.48 4.45
CA LEU A 97 3.74 4.80 5.02
C LEU A 97 3.14 5.74 3.98
N ARG A 98 3.72 5.78 2.79
CA ARG A 98 3.34 6.71 1.73
C ARG A 98 1.99 6.37 1.10
N SER A 99 1.52 5.12 1.23
CA SER A 99 0.17 4.70 0.82
C SER A 99 -0.93 5.26 1.73
N LEU A 100 -0.62 5.58 3.00
CA LEU A 100 -1.62 6.05 3.96
C LEU A 100 -2.12 7.46 3.60
N VAL A 101 -3.42 7.55 3.32
CA VAL A 101 -4.11 8.76 2.87
C VAL A 101 -5.30 9.03 3.79
N SER A 102 -5.46 10.28 4.19
CA SER A 102 -6.62 10.73 4.96
C SER A 102 -7.90 10.52 4.15
N PRO A 103 -8.91 9.81 4.68
CA PRO A 103 -10.19 9.62 3.99
C PRO A 103 -10.98 10.91 3.85
N VAL A 104 -10.69 11.92 4.68
CA VAL A 104 -11.37 13.21 4.72
C VAL A 104 -10.77 14.19 3.72
N THR A 105 -9.43 14.33 3.72
CA THR A 105 -8.74 15.37 2.95
C THR A 105 -8.10 14.86 1.67
N ASP A 106 -8.05 13.54 1.46
CA ASP A 106 -7.34 12.87 0.36
C ASP A 106 -5.82 13.13 0.33
N ARG A 107 -5.27 13.72 1.41
CA ARG A 107 -3.85 14.01 1.57
C ARG A 107 -3.10 12.85 2.23
N HIS A 108 -1.82 12.75 1.92
CA HIS A 108 -0.93 11.79 2.58
C HIS A 108 -0.74 12.13 4.05
N LEU A 109 -0.96 11.14 4.91
CA LEU A 109 -0.70 11.23 6.34
C LEU A 109 0.80 11.30 6.65
N TRP A 110 1.61 10.78 5.72
CA TRP A 110 3.06 10.73 5.79
C TRP A 110 3.69 11.54 4.64
N PRO A 111 3.83 12.87 4.79
CA PRO A 111 4.63 13.67 3.88
C PRO A 111 6.09 13.19 3.82
N TRP A 112 6.77 13.43 2.70
CA TRP A 112 8.15 12.97 2.48
C TRP A 112 9.13 13.35 3.59
N ARG A 113 9.02 14.58 4.11
CA ARG A 113 9.87 15.06 5.19
C ARG A 113 9.72 14.23 6.45
N ARG A 114 8.48 13.93 6.83
CA ARG A 114 8.15 13.09 7.98
C ARG A 114 8.66 11.67 7.81
N ILE A 115 8.50 11.09 6.62
CA ILE A 115 9.04 9.76 6.31
C ILE A 115 10.55 9.75 6.51
N GLY A 116 11.26 10.77 5.99
CA GLY A 116 12.70 10.93 6.18
C GLY A 116 13.08 10.97 7.66
N GLU A 117 12.46 11.88 8.43
CA GLU A 117 12.70 12.05 9.87
C GLU A 117 12.47 10.76 10.66
N THR A 118 11.34 10.08 10.45
CA THR A 118 11.00 8.82 11.13
C THR A 118 11.93 7.67 10.75
N MET A 119 12.47 7.67 9.53
CA MET A 119 13.39 6.65 9.06
C MET A 119 14.86 6.99 9.28
N GLY A 120 15.18 8.16 9.84
CA GLY A 120 16.55 8.64 9.99
C GLY A 120 17.27 8.89 8.66
N THR A 121 16.55 9.36 7.63
CA THR A 121 17.08 9.61 6.28
C THR A 121 16.60 10.95 5.70
N SER A 122 17.15 11.34 4.55
CA SER A 122 16.68 12.52 3.82
C SER A 122 15.37 12.24 3.09
N HIS A 123 14.56 13.28 2.92
CA HIS A 123 13.31 13.18 2.15
C HIS A 123 13.54 12.83 0.67
N GLU A 124 14.72 13.17 0.12
CA GLU A 124 15.15 12.76 -1.22
C GLU A 124 15.41 11.26 -1.30
N SER A 125 16.11 10.70 -0.30
CA SER A 125 16.33 9.25 -0.18
C SER A 125 15.00 8.51 -0.04
N ALA A 126 14.06 9.04 0.74
CA ALA A 126 12.72 8.47 0.87
C ALA A 126 11.96 8.46 -0.48
N ARG A 127 12.03 9.54 -1.27
CA ARG A 127 11.43 9.57 -2.63
C ARG A 127 12.07 8.55 -3.56
N LEU A 128 13.40 8.43 -3.52
CA LEU A 128 14.13 7.46 -4.33
C LEU A 128 13.77 6.02 -3.95
N TRP A 129 13.68 5.72 -2.66
CA TRP A 129 13.24 4.42 -2.17
C TRP A 129 11.80 4.11 -2.57
N HIS A 130 10.91 5.11 -2.52
CA HIS A 130 9.54 4.94 -3.01
C HIS A 130 9.50 4.58 -4.49
N ALA A 131 10.20 5.35 -5.34
CA ALA A 131 10.26 5.09 -6.79
C ALA A 131 10.76 3.66 -7.07
N ARG A 132 11.86 3.26 -6.42
CA ARG A 132 12.38 1.89 -6.52
C ARG A 132 11.38 0.82 -6.05
N GLY A 133 10.63 1.09 -4.98
CA GLY A 133 9.59 0.18 -4.51
C GLY A 133 8.43 0.04 -5.50
N VAL A 134 8.01 1.14 -6.12
CA VAL A 134 7.01 1.14 -7.19
C VAL A 134 7.50 0.33 -8.38
N ASP A 135 8.76 0.50 -8.82
CA ASP A 135 9.35 -0.29 -9.91
C ASP A 135 9.36 -1.79 -9.61
N MET A 136 9.71 -2.18 -8.37
CA MET A 136 9.66 -3.58 -7.93
C MET A 136 8.25 -4.15 -8.00
N ILE A 137 7.24 -3.39 -7.57
CA ILE A 137 5.84 -3.80 -7.64
C ILE A 137 5.40 -3.94 -9.09
N ILE A 138 5.71 -2.97 -9.96
CA ILE A 138 5.41 -3.05 -11.40
C ILE A 138 6.01 -4.32 -12.00
N GLY A 139 7.28 -4.60 -11.75
CA GLY A 139 7.96 -5.80 -12.23
C GLY A 139 7.31 -7.11 -11.75
N GLY A 140 6.95 -7.17 -10.47
CA GLY A 140 6.25 -8.30 -9.87
C GLY A 140 4.86 -8.54 -10.46
N LEU A 141 4.09 -7.46 -10.62
CA LEU A 141 2.75 -7.50 -11.23
C LEU A 141 2.80 -7.90 -12.70
N ALA A 142 3.73 -7.35 -13.48
CA ALA A 142 3.92 -7.71 -14.88
C ALA A 142 4.30 -9.19 -15.04
N ARG A 143 5.15 -9.71 -14.13
CA ARG A 143 5.49 -11.14 -14.08
C ARG A 143 4.27 -12.00 -13.77
N ALA A 144 3.51 -11.67 -12.72
CA ALA A 144 2.31 -12.40 -12.32
C ALA A 144 1.22 -12.40 -13.41
N ARG A 145 1.09 -11.30 -14.18
CA ARG A 145 0.18 -11.20 -15.33
C ARG A 145 0.59 -12.16 -16.45
N ARG A 146 1.88 -12.19 -16.81
CA ARG A 146 2.40 -13.14 -17.82
C ARG A 146 2.17 -14.59 -17.41
N GLU A 147 2.47 -14.94 -16.16
CA GLU A 147 2.27 -16.29 -15.61
C GLU A 147 0.80 -16.73 -15.54
N SER A 148 -0.14 -15.77 -15.60
CA SER A 148 -1.58 -16.04 -15.64
C SER A 148 -2.14 -16.13 -17.06
N GLN A 149 -1.40 -15.65 -18.05
CA GLN A 149 -1.76 -15.69 -19.47
C GLN A 149 -1.14 -16.89 -20.20
N LEU A 150 -0.15 -17.55 -19.61
CA LEU A 150 0.40 -18.80 -20.15
C LEU A 150 -0.66 -19.91 -20.00
N PRO A 151 -0.95 -20.69 -21.07
CA PRO A 151 -1.79 -21.88 -20.93
C PRO A 151 -1.15 -22.82 -19.92
N MET A 152 -1.95 -23.32 -18.99
CA MET A 152 -1.51 -24.34 -18.04
C MET A 152 -1.06 -25.54 -18.87
N ALA A 153 0.26 -25.76 -18.96
CA ALA A 153 0.81 -26.89 -19.71
C ALA A 153 0.16 -28.17 -19.18
N ALA A 154 -0.50 -28.90 -20.08
CA ALA A 154 -1.24 -30.12 -19.83
C ALA A 154 -0.34 -31.26 -19.34
#